data_AF-E2CCP6-F1
#
_entry.id   AF-E2CCP6-F1
#
_cell.length_a   1.000
_cell.length_b   1.000
_cell.length_c   1.000
_cell.angle_alpha   90.00
_cell.angle_beta   90.00
_cell.angle_gamma   90.00
#
_symmetry.space_group_name_H-M   'P 1'
#
loop_
_entity.id
_entity.type
_entity.pdbx_description
1 polymer ?
#
loop_
_entity_poly.entity_id
_entity_poly.type
_entity_poly.pdbx_seq_one_letter_code
_entity_poly.pdbx_strand_id
1 'polypeptide(L)'
;MTHAVKLAGSILLLLSGMSSASAEDIDPGGTLNPDEMTLNKSLQRALEGDVDMVVCAQGYLMTKKGSHEDARKLFKTCGEKGWTGTMTWMAFMDQNGLGDAENPEQAAEWDRKAAEAGDSIGEFNYGLDLLRGYGVAQDEALGKSFIDRSAEQGLDVARDLKDSDYDWRSVTPDADEWKFQRIY
;
A
#
# COMPACT_ATOMS: atom_id res chain seq x y z
N MET A 1 33.70 -79.81 -40.16
CA MET A 1 34.17 -78.41 -40.13
C MET A 1 33.15 -77.62 -39.29
N THR A 2 33.60 -77.02 -38.18
CA THR A 2 33.13 -75.74 -37.56
C THR A 2 31.61 -75.47 -37.49
N HIS A 3 30.95 -75.11 -36.37
CA HIS A 3 31.32 -74.72 -35.01
C HIS A 3 30.09 -74.86 -34.09
N ALA A 4 30.33 -75.01 -32.79
CA ALA A 4 29.35 -74.94 -31.71
C ALA A 4 28.91 -73.50 -31.41
N VAL A 5 27.67 -73.30 -30.94
CA VAL A 5 27.33 -72.21 -30.01
C VAL A 5 26.38 -72.73 -28.92
N LYS A 6 26.74 -72.38 -27.68
CA LYS A 6 26.17 -72.79 -26.39
C LYS A 6 24.97 -71.94 -25.97
N LEU A 7 24.23 -72.51 -25.00
CA LEU A 7 23.18 -71.95 -24.14
C LEU A 7 23.51 -70.62 -23.44
N ALA A 8 22.42 -69.98 -22.98
CA ALA A 8 22.21 -69.14 -21.77
C ALA A 8 21.66 -67.75 -22.18
N GLY A 9 20.47 -67.30 -21.78
CA GLY A 9 19.88 -67.37 -20.45
C GLY A 9 20.27 -66.12 -19.68
N SER A 10 19.42 -65.09 -19.66
CA SER A 10 19.36 -64.04 -18.62
C SER A 10 18.20 -63.07 -18.90
N ILE A 11 17.18 -63.12 -18.04
CA ILE A 11 16.16 -62.08 -17.87
C ILE A 11 16.83 -60.94 -17.09
N LEU A 12 16.93 -59.77 -17.70
CA LEU A 12 17.46 -58.57 -17.05
C LEU A 12 16.31 -57.81 -16.38
N LEU A 13 16.12 -58.04 -15.08
CA LEU A 13 15.33 -57.17 -14.19
C LEU A 13 16.24 -56.02 -13.77
N LEU A 14 16.09 -54.85 -14.38
CA LEU A 14 16.71 -53.62 -13.89
C LEU A 14 15.75 -52.94 -12.92
N LEU A 15 16.11 -53.02 -11.64
CA LEU A 15 15.45 -52.34 -10.54
C LEU A 15 15.44 -50.82 -10.78
N SER A 16 14.26 -50.25 -10.54
CA SER A 16 13.97 -48.83 -10.39
C SER A 16 15.00 -48.12 -9.49
N GLY A 17 15.70 -47.14 -10.04
CA GLY A 17 16.46 -46.16 -9.27
C GLY A 17 15.50 -45.27 -8.49
N MET A 18 15.28 -45.59 -7.21
CA MET A 18 14.79 -44.60 -6.28
C MET A 18 15.96 -43.66 -5.99
N SER A 19 15.99 -42.50 -6.64
CA SER A 19 16.85 -41.40 -6.22
C SER A 19 16.56 -41.13 -4.76
N SER A 20 17.53 -41.37 -3.89
CA SER A 20 17.51 -40.91 -2.51
C SER A 20 17.33 -39.39 -2.56
N ALA A 21 16.22 -38.89 -2.03
CA ALA A 21 16.11 -37.47 -1.70
C ALA A 21 17.30 -37.14 -0.81
N SER A 22 18.19 -36.27 -1.27
CA SER A 22 19.20 -35.68 -0.41
C SER A 22 18.46 -35.02 0.74
N ALA A 23 18.91 -35.24 1.98
CA ALA A 23 18.47 -34.42 3.09
C ALA A 23 18.80 -32.97 2.72
N GLU A 24 17.79 -32.20 2.30
CA GLU A 24 17.91 -30.75 2.20
C GLU A 24 18.40 -30.29 3.57
N ASP A 25 19.47 -29.50 3.58
CA ASP A 25 20.02 -28.93 4.80
C ASP A 25 18.88 -28.25 5.56
N ILE A 26 18.39 -28.90 6.61
CA ILE A 26 17.29 -28.39 7.42
C ILE A 26 17.87 -27.17 8.13
N ASP A 27 17.58 -26.00 7.59
CA ASP A 27 17.86 -24.74 8.25
C ASP A 27 17.18 -24.81 9.64
N PRO A 28 17.92 -24.65 10.75
CA PRO A 28 17.33 -24.63 12.08
C PRO A 28 16.27 -23.53 12.25
N GLY A 29 16.22 -22.53 11.35
CA GLY A 29 15.14 -21.55 11.24
C GLY A 29 13.90 -21.97 10.44
N GLY A 30 13.92 -23.13 9.78
CA GLY A 30 12.88 -23.59 8.85
C GLY A 30 13.00 -22.98 7.46
N THR A 31 12.12 -23.36 6.53
CA THR A 31 12.09 -22.78 5.18
C THR A 31 11.45 -21.39 5.21
N LEU A 32 12.15 -20.37 4.70
CA LEU A 32 11.56 -19.05 4.51
C LEU A 32 10.37 -19.09 3.55
N ASN A 33 9.45 -18.13 3.70
CA ASN A 33 8.37 -17.96 2.74
C ASN A 33 8.95 -17.81 1.32
N PRO A 34 8.33 -18.42 0.31
CA PRO A 34 8.63 -18.17 -1.09
C PRO A 34 8.75 -16.68 -1.39
N ASP A 35 9.70 -16.32 -2.25
CA ASP A 35 9.95 -14.94 -2.68
C ASP A 35 8.67 -14.24 -3.17
N GLU A 36 7.77 -15.01 -3.82
CA GLU A 36 6.48 -14.56 -4.32
C GLU A 36 5.56 -13.94 -3.25
N MET A 37 5.74 -14.34 -1.98
CA MET A 37 4.95 -13.87 -0.84
C MET A 37 5.67 -12.77 -0.04
N THR A 38 6.75 -12.20 -0.55
CA THR A 38 7.51 -11.15 0.14
C THR A 38 7.04 -9.76 -0.26
N LEU A 39 7.18 -8.79 0.65
CA LEU A 39 6.96 -7.37 0.35
C LEU A 39 7.86 -6.90 -0.81
N ASN A 40 9.09 -7.40 -0.89
CA ASN A 40 10.02 -7.06 -1.97
C ASN A 40 9.49 -7.50 -3.33
N LYS A 41 8.83 -8.66 -3.42
CA LYS A 41 8.21 -9.08 -4.67
C LYS A 41 7.05 -8.16 -5.06
N SER A 42 6.23 -7.76 -4.10
CA SER A 42 5.14 -6.81 -4.38
C SER A 42 5.66 -5.46 -4.83
N LEU A 43 6.74 -4.95 -4.23
CA LEU A 43 7.42 -3.75 -4.71
C LEU A 43 7.93 -3.93 -6.14
N GLN A 44 8.59 -5.05 -6.43
CA GLN A 44 9.08 -5.34 -7.79
C GLN A 44 7.94 -5.33 -8.80
N ARG A 45 6.84 -6.06 -8.53
CA ARG A 45 5.66 -6.10 -9.40
C ARG A 45 5.12 -4.69 -9.66
N ALA A 46 4.97 -3.89 -8.60
CA ALA A 46 4.52 -2.51 -8.73
C ALA A 46 5.44 -1.68 -9.64
N LEU A 47 6.75 -1.75 -9.44
CA LEU A 47 7.75 -1.02 -10.24
C LEU A 47 7.80 -1.48 -11.70
N GLU A 48 7.42 -2.73 -11.99
CA GLU A 48 7.25 -3.27 -13.34
C GLU A 48 5.90 -2.87 -13.97
N GLY A 49 5.03 -2.20 -13.20
CA GLY A 49 3.70 -1.75 -13.62
C GLY A 49 2.60 -2.80 -13.46
N ASP A 50 2.93 -3.98 -12.92
CA ASP A 50 1.98 -5.02 -12.54
C ASP A 50 1.39 -4.69 -11.16
N VAL A 51 0.35 -3.86 -11.18
CA VAL A 51 -0.36 -3.42 -9.97
C VAL A 51 -1.75 -4.01 -9.92
N ASP A 52 -2.11 -4.48 -8.73
CA ASP A 52 -3.45 -4.88 -8.34
C ASP A 52 -3.71 -4.42 -6.91
N MET A 53 -4.94 -4.60 -6.43
CA MET A 53 -5.33 -4.19 -5.08
C MET A 53 -4.40 -4.79 -4.00
N VAL A 54 -4.00 -6.06 -4.17
CA VAL A 54 -3.19 -6.78 -3.19
C VAL A 54 -1.78 -6.22 -3.17
N VAL A 55 -1.19 -5.95 -4.33
CA VAL A 55 0.11 -5.29 -4.47
C VAL A 55 0.07 -3.91 -3.82
N CYS A 56 -0.92 -3.10 -4.17
CA CYS A 56 -1.03 -1.73 -3.66
C CYS A 56 -1.25 -1.67 -2.15
N ALA A 57 -1.97 -2.65 -1.58
CA ALA A 57 -2.16 -2.77 -0.14
C ALA A 57 -0.85 -3.09 0.63
N GLN A 58 0.16 -3.69 -0.01
CA GLN A 58 1.42 -4.02 0.67
C GLN A 58 2.19 -2.78 1.16
N GLY A 59 1.97 -1.60 0.55
CA GLY A 59 2.56 -0.36 1.03
C GLY A 59 2.20 -0.05 2.49
N TYR A 60 1.03 -0.48 2.96
CA TYR A 60 0.65 -0.36 4.38
C TYR A 60 1.59 -1.16 5.28
N LEU A 61 1.87 -2.42 4.92
CA LEU A 61 2.76 -3.29 5.68
C LEU A 61 4.21 -2.79 5.63
N MET A 62 4.65 -2.30 4.46
CA MET A 62 5.96 -1.65 4.32
C MET A 62 6.07 -0.44 5.25
N THR A 63 5.04 0.41 5.30
CA THR A 63 4.97 1.55 6.20
C THR A 63 5.05 1.13 7.66
N LYS A 64 4.28 0.12 8.09
CA LYS A 64 4.29 -0.38 9.47
C LYS A 64 5.60 -1.05 9.88
N LYS A 65 6.32 -1.65 8.94
CA LYS A 65 7.66 -2.21 9.17
C LYS A 65 8.76 -1.13 9.21
N GLY A 66 8.47 0.10 8.82
CA GLY A 66 9.45 1.20 8.73
C GLY A 66 10.19 1.28 7.39
N SER A 67 9.76 0.51 6.39
CA SER A 67 10.29 0.57 5.02
C SER A 67 9.59 1.71 4.25
N HIS A 68 9.78 2.94 4.73
CA HIS A 68 9.03 4.09 4.23
C HIS A 68 9.39 4.47 2.79
N GLU A 69 10.67 4.41 2.42
CA GLU A 69 11.08 4.71 1.03
C GLU A 69 10.41 3.76 0.02
N ASP A 70 10.32 2.48 0.33
CA ASP A 70 9.70 1.49 -0.56
C ASP A 70 8.18 1.61 -0.56
N ALA A 71 7.57 1.90 0.60
CA ALA A 71 6.15 2.22 0.67
C ALA A 71 5.81 3.43 -0.22
N ARG A 72 6.61 4.51 -0.18
CA ARG A 72 6.42 5.69 -1.04
C ARG A 72 6.49 5.32 -2.52
N LYS A 73 7.49 4.53 -2.93
CA LYS A 73 7.61 4.07 -4.33
C LYS A 73 6.36 3.30 -4.76
N LEU A 74 5.95 2.31 -3.96
CA LEU A 74 4.80 1.46 -4.27
C LEU A 74 3.50 2.27 -4.31
N PHE A 75 3.23 3.10 -3.30
CA PHE A 75 2.03 3.94 -3.25
C PHE A 75 1.97 4.95 -4.38
N LYS A 76 3.09 5.59 -4.73
CA LYS A 76 3.17 6.50 -5.87
C LYS A 76 2.82 5.78 -7.17
N THR A 77 3.44 4.63 -7.45
CA THR A 77 3.17 3.87 -8.68
C THR A 77 1.71 3.40 -8.75
N CYS A 78 1.15 2.94 -7.64
CA CYS A 78 -0.27 2.57 -7.58
C CYS A 78 -1.20 3.78 -7.77
N GLY A 79 -0.86 4.92 -7.18
CA GLY A 79 -1.65 6.16 -7.29
C GLY A 79 -1.68 6.67 -8.73
N GLU A 80 -0.55 6.65 -9.42
CA GLU A 80 -0.45 6.96 -10.86
C GLU A 80 -1.30 6.04 -11.74
N LYS A 81 -1.69 4.86 -11.23
CA LYS A 81 -2.57 3.89 -11.90
C LYS A 81 -4.04 4.00 -11.46
N GLY A 82 -4.38 4.97 -10.62
CA GLY A 82 -5.75 5.24 -10.18
C GLY A 82 -6.17 4.51 -8.92
N TRP A 83 -5.25 3.86 -8.19
CA TRP A 83 -5.56 3.31 -6.87
C TRP A 83 -5.60 4.44 -5.84
N THR A 84 -6.76 5.07 -5.71
CA THR A 84 -6.94 6.30 -4.91
C THR A 84 -6.58 6.14 -3.44
N GLY A 85 -6.84 4.97 -2.85
CA GLY A 85 -6.43 4.67 -1.47
C GLY A 85 -4.92 4.81 -1.24
N THR A 86 -4.08 4.67 -2.28
CA THR A 86 -2.63 4.91 -2.11
C THR A 86 -2.25 6.38 -2.17
N MET A 87 -3.09 7.23 -2.77
CA MET A 87 -2.91 8.69 -2.74
C MET A 87 -3.14 9.22 -1.33
N THR A 88 -4.16 8.73 -0.61
CA THR A 88 -4.39 9.12 0.80
C THR A 88 -3.27 8.60 1.72
N TRP A 89 -2.67 7.46 1.41
CA TRP A 89 -1.43 7.02 2.07
C TRP A 89 -0.23 7.92 1.77
N MET A 90 -0.06 8.39 0.54
CA MET A 90 1.00 9.35 0.21
C MET A 90 0.81 10.66 1.00
N ALA A 91 -0.43 11.17 1.09
CA ALA A 91 -0.74 12.34 1.89
C ALA A 91 -0.37 12.15 3.37
N PHE A 92 -0.78 11.01 3.94
CA PHE A 92 -0.40 10.63 5.31
C PHE A 92 1.12 10.57 5.50
N MET A 93 1.86 10.03 4.54
CA MET A 93 3.33 9.94 4.63
C MET A 93 3.98 11.32 4.61
N ASP A 94 3.51 12.23 3.75
CA ASP A 94 4.00 13.61 3.67
C ASP A 94 3.65 14.42 4.92
N GLN A 95 2.46 14.24 5.49
CA GLN A 95 2.01 14.87 6.73
C GLN A 95 2.78 14.38 7.98
N ASN A 96 3.46 13.24 7.90
CA ASN A 96 4.13 12.62 9.05
C ASN A 96 5.64 12.46 8.86
N GLY A 97 6.21 12.96 7.76
CA GLY A 97 7.63 12.83 7.47
C GLY A 97 8.09 11.37 7.39
N LEU A 98 7.26 10.50 6.81
CA LEU A 98 7.59 9.07 6.67
C LEU A 98 8.32 8.84 5.36
N GLY A 99 9.64 8.61 5.46
CA GLY A 99 10.50 8.37 4.29
C GLY A 99 10.91 9.62 3.52
N ASP A 100 10.52 10.80 4.02
CA ASP A 100 11.01 12.13 3.61
C ASP A 100 10.72 13.13 4.74
N ALA A 101 11.11 14.40 4.60
CA ALA A 101 10.69 15.46 5.52
C ALA A 101 9.17 15.69 5.47
N GLU A 102 8.60 16.16 6.58
CA GLU A 102 7.19 16.57 6.61
C GLU A 102 6.93 17.68 5.59
N ASN A 103 5.88 17.51 4.79
CA ASN A 103 5.52 18.43 3.73
C ASN A 103 3.98 18.56 3.61
N PRO A 104 3.38 19.53 4.32
CA PRO A 104 1.95 19.77 4.29
C PRO A 104 1.41 20.10 2.88
N GLU A 105 2.16 20.84 2.06
CA GLU A 105 1.75 21.20 0.70
C GLU A 105 1.62 19.97 -0.20
N GLN A 106 2.59 19.07 -0.15
CA GLN A 106 2.53 17.80 -0.90
C GLN A 106 1.44 16.89 -0.38
N ALA A 107 1.19 16.88 0.94
CA ALA A 107 0.10 16.12 1.52
C ALA A 107 -1.27 16.58 0.98
N ALA A 108 -1.55 17.88 1.05
CA ALA A 108 -2.79 18.46 0.53
C ALA A 108 -2.95 18.21 -0.98
N GLU A 109 -1.86 18.22 -1.75
CA GLU A 109 -1.87 17.90 -3.18
C GLU A 109 -2.22 16.43 -3.46
N TRP A 110 -1.79 15.50 -2.61
CA TRP A 110 -2.19 14.09 -2.73
C TRP A 110 -3.65 13.87 -2.33
N ASP A 111 -4.11 14.51 -1.26
CA ASP A 111 -5.51 14.45 -0.87
C ASP A 111 -6.41 15.08 -1.94
N ARG A 112 -5.99 16.19 -2.56
CA ARG A 112 -6.68 16.80 -3.73
C ARG A 112 -6.82 15.80 -4.87
N LYS A 113 -5.74 15.10 -5.23
CA LYS A 113 -5.77 14.08 -6.31
C LYS A 113 -6.73 12.94 -5.99
N ALA A 114 -6.72 12.46 -4.74
CA ALA A 114 -7.64 11.41 -4.29
C ALA A 114 -9.10 11.89 -4.37
N ALA A 115 -9.36 13.11 -3.90
CA ALA A 115 -10.67 13.75 -3.93
C ALA A 115 -11.21 13.95 -5.35
N GLU A 116 -10.36 14.42 -6.27
CA GLU A 116 -10.71 14.60 -7.69
C GLU A 116 -10.95 13.27 -8.42
N ALA A 117 -10.30 12.20 -7.96
CA ALA A 117 -10.56 10.85 -8.43
C ALA A 117 -11.81 10.20 -7.80
N GLY A 118 -12.52 10.91 -6.92
CA GLY A 118 -13.78 10.48 -6.30
C GLY A 118 -13.63 9.63 -5.04
N ASP A 119 -12.44 9.56 -4.45
CA ASP A 119 -12.21 8.80 -3.22
C ASP A 119 -12.82 9.50 -2.01
N SER A 120 -13.74 8.85 -1.30
CA SER A 120 -14.43 9.48 -0.16
C SER A 120 -13.50 9.85 0.98
N ILE A 121 -12.39 9.14 1.19
CA ILE A 121 -11.37 9.50 2.19
C ILE A 121 -10.56 10.70 1.70
N GLY A 122 -10.17 10.71 0.42
CA GLY A 122 -9.52 11.85 -0.22
C GLY A 122 -10.35 13.14 -0.15
N GLU A 123 -11.65 13.04 -0.45
CA GLU A 123 -12.59 14.15 -0.31
C GLU A 123 -12.67 14.66 1.13
N PHE A 124 -12.73 13.75 2.11
CA PHE A 124 -12.73 14.13 3.52
C PHE A 124 -11.44 14.85 3.92
N ASN A 125 -10.28 14.28 3.60
CA ASN A 125 -8.98 14.84 3.96
C ASN A 125 -8.74 16.20 3.32
N TYR A 126 -9.00 16.33 2.01
CA TYR A 126 -8.82 17.61 1.32
C TYR A 126 -9.82 18.66 1.81
N GLY A 127 -11.05 18.23 2.14
CA GLY A 127 -12.03 19.08 2.82
C GLY A 127 -11.50 19.62 4.15
N LEU A 128 -10.89 18.76 4.98
CA LEU A 128 -10.25 19.19 6.23
C LEU A 128 -9.09 20.16 6.01
N ASP A 129 -8.23 19.89 5.04
CA ASP A 129 -7.09 20.75 4.71
C ASP A 129 -7.54 22.16 4.31
N LEU A 130 -8.60 22.27 3.51
CA LEU A 130 -9.21 23.55 3.13
C LEU A 130 -9.92 24.24 4.31
N LEU A 131 -10.61 23.49 5.18
CA LEU A 131 -11.29 24.05 6.35
C LEU A 131 -10.30 24.69 7.34
N ARG A 132 -9.14 24.06 7.53
CA ARG A 132 -8.14 24.50 8.51
C ARG A 132 -6.97 25.31 7.91
N GLY A 133 -6.83 25.33 6.58
CA GLY A 133 -5.73 26.01 5.89
C GLY A 133 -4.37 25.32 6.08
N TYR A 134 -4.34 23.98 6.04
CA TYR A 134 -3.13 23.19 6.24
C TYR A 134 -2.61 22.67 4.90
N GLY A 135 -1.39 23.07 4.52
CA GLY A 135 -0.82 22.70 3.22
C GLY A 135 -1.47 23.37 2.00
N VAL A 136 -2.63 24.00 2.19
CA VAL A 136 -3.40 24.72 1.17
C VAL A 136 -4.01 25.98 1.80
N ALA A 137 -4.28 26.99 0.97
CA ALA A 137 -5.00 28.18 1.41
C ALA A 137 -6.39 27.79 1.94
N GLN A 138 -6.80 28.42 3.04
CA GLN A 138 -8.12 28.16 3.62
C GLN A 138 -9.23 28.55 2.63
N ASP A 139 -10.17 27.64 2.39
CA ASP A 139 -11.40 27.89 1.64
C ASP A 139 -12.53 27.08 2.30
N GLU A 140 -13.26 27.73 3.19
CA GLU A 140 -14.31 27.06 3.96
C GLU A 140 -15.46 26.57 3.06
N ALA A 141 -15.84 27.34 2.04
CA ALA A 141 -16.94 26.96 1.17
C ALA A 141 -16.60 25.73 0.34
N LEU A 142 -15.38 25.70 -0.22
CA LEU A 142 -14.90 24.54 -0.95
C LEU A 142 -14.68 23.34 -0.03
N GLY A 143 -14.11 23.57 1.17
CA GLY A 143 -13.90 22.53 2.17
C GLY A 143 -15.19 21.84 2.57
N LYS A 144 -16.23 22.60 2.93
CA LYS A 144 -17.57 22.07 3.25
C LYS A 144 -18.16 21.26 2.10
N SER A 145 -17.98 21.71 0.85
CA SER A 145 -18.42 20.99 -0.34
C SER A 145 -17.76 19.61 -0.47
N PHE A 146 -16.45 19.50 -0.26
CA PHE A 146 -15.78 18.20 -0.27
C PHE A 146 -16.21 17.29 0.89
N ILE A 147 -16.39 17.83 2.10
CA ILE A 147 -16.94 17.07 3.24
C ILE A 147 -18.35 16.56 2.93
N ASP A 148 -19.20 17.39 2.32
CA ASP A 148 -20.56 17.00 1.94
C ASP A 148 -20.57 15.83 0.97
N ARG A 149 -19.73 15.86 -0.06
CA ARG A 149 -19.62 14.75 -1.01
C ARG A 149 -19.13 13.47 -0.34
N SER A 150 -18.12 13.57 0.53
CA SER A 150 -17.64 12.41 1.29
C SER A 150 -18.73 11.80 2.19
N ALA A 151 -19.52 12.66 2.84
CA ALA A 151 -20.67 12.26 3.65
C ALA A 151 -21.78 11.60 2.81
N GLU A 152 -22.06 12.10 1.60
CA GLU A 152 -23.01 11.52 0.65
C GLU A 152 -22.55 10.14 0.14
N GLN A 153 -21.24 9.92 0.03
CA GLN A 153 -20.65 8.61 -0.26
C GLN A 153 -20.68 7.64 0.94
N GLY A 154 -21.18 8.08 2.09
CA GLY A 154 -21.40 7.25 3.27
C GLY A 154 -20.23 7.20 4.25
N LEU A 155 -19.28 8.15 4.18
CA LEU A 155 -18.21 8.22 5.17
C LEU A 155 -18.73 8.79 6.49
N ASP A 156 -18.79 7.95 7.52
CA ASP A 156 -19.36 8.30 8.84
C ASP A 156 -18.68 9.52 9.47
N VAL A 157 -17.35 9.59 9.46
CA VAL A 157 -16.63 10.72 10.04
C VAL A 157 -16.91 12.04 9.31
N ALA A 158 -17.20 12.00 8.00
CA ALA A 158 -17.63 13.19 7.26
C ALA A 158 -19.05 13.62 7.67
N ARG A 159 -19.95 12.66 7.93
CA ARG A 159 -21.29 12.93 8.46
C ARG A 159 -21.22 13.53 9.86
N ASP A 160 -20.39 12.96 10.73
CA ASP A 160 -20.18 13.46 12.09
C ASP A 160 -19.61 14.90 12.07
N LEU A 161 -18.64 15.17 11.19
CA LEU A 161 -18.09 16.51 11.02
C LEU A 161 -19.16 17.50 10.56
N LYS A 162 -20.02 17.10 9.64
CA LYS A 162 -21.14 17.91 9.14
C LYS A 162 -22.16 18.23 10.26
N ASP A 163 -22.48 17.23 11.09
CA ASP A 163 -23.36 17.39 12.25
C ASP A 163 -22.76 18.31 13.34
N SER A 164 -21.43 18.44 13.36
CA SER A 164 -20.70 19.40 14.20
C SER A 164 -20.54 20.81 13.59
N ASP A 165 -21.34 21.16 12.57
CA ASP A 165 -21.21 22.41 11.79
C ASP A 165 -19.81 22.61 11.18
N TYR A 166 -19.21 21.49 10.75
CA TYR A 166 -17.87 21.45 10.16
C TYR A 166 -16.77 21.96 11.10
N ASP A 167 -16.97 21.91 12.42
CA ASP A 167 -15.89 22.14 13.37
C ASP A 167 -14.89 20.99 13.27
N TRP A 168 -13.82 21.19 12.49
CA TRP A 168 -12.79 20.18 12.27
C TRP A 168 -12.15 19.68 13.56
N ARG A 169 -12.23 20.44 14.66
CA ARG A 169 -11.75 20.00 15.98
C ARG A 169 -12.54 18.83 16.54
N SER A 170 -13.79 18.62 16.11
CA SER A 170 -14.65 17.53 16.58
C SER A 170 -14.14 16.15 16.14
N VAL A 171 -13.50 16.08 14.97
CA VAL A 171 -12.91 14.86 14.39
C VAL A 171 -11.41 14.75 14.62
N THR A 172 -10.79 15.80 15.15
CA THR A 172 -9.42 15.77 15.65
C THR A 172 -9.33 16.24 17.12
N PRO A 173 -10.08 15.62 18.05
CA PRO A 173 -10.27 16.17 19.40
C PRO A 173 -9.01 16.19 20.28
N ASP A 174 -7.96 15.47 19.89
CA ASP A 174 -6.63 15.51 20.52
C ASP A 174 -5.54 15.91 19.53
N ALA A 175 -5.91 16.54 18.40
CA ALA A 175 -4.90 17.08 17.50
C ALA A 175 -4.04 18.06 18.30
N ASP A 176 -2.75 17.76 18.29
CA ASP A 176 -1.69 18.72 18.40
C ASP A 176 -2.04 19.92 17.52
N GLU A 177 -2.75 20.93 18.07
CA GLU A 177 -3.11 22.12 17.30
C GLU A 177 -1.85 22.73 16.69
N TRP A 178 -0.70 22.56 17.36
CA TRP A 178 0.64 22.91 16.87
C TRP A 178 1.05 22.22 15.56
N LYS A 179 0.60 20.98 15.31
CA LYS A 179 0.90 20.24 14.09
C LYS A 179 0.03 20.69 12.92
N PHE A 180 -1.25 20.95 13.15
CA PHE A 180 -2.19 21.37 12.12
C PHE A 180 -2.50 22.87 12.16
N GLN A 181 -1.55 23.68 12.62
CA GLN A 181 -1.69 25.12 12.54
C GLN A 181 -1.82 25.52 11.08
N ARG A 182 -2.63 26.55 10.85
CA ARG A 182 -2.74 27.20 9.56
C ARG A 182 -1.34 27.59 9.08
N ILE A 183 -0.98 27.15 7.88
CA ILE A 183 0.28 27.52 7.22
C ILE A 183 0.05 28.68 6.23
N TYR A 184 -1.20 28.91 5.80
CA TYR A 184 -1.61 29.94 4.83
C TYR A 184 -2.80 30.77 5.28
#